data_AF-A0A845DC48-F1
#
_entry.id   AF-A0A845DC48-F1
#
_cell.length_a   1.000
_cell.length_b   1.000
_cell.length_c   1.000
_cell.angle_alpha   90.00
_cell.angle_beta   90.00
_cell.angle_gamma   90.00
#
_symmetry.space_group_name_H-M   'P 1'
#
loop_
_entity.id
_entity.type
_entity.pdbx_description
1 polymer ?
#
loop_
_entity_poly.entity_id
_entity_poly.type
_entity_poly.pdbx_seq_one_letter_code
_entity_poly.pdbx_strand_id
1 'polypeptide(L)'
;MKKDTKVGTVNNFALGIQDIKKRIPHRYPFLMVDRVINVMEKQPGEVVGRVCLAQKNVTGNEPFFEGHFPDAPVMPGVLILEAIAQAGALCCCAVKGDPPIERLFFAGLDNVRFKAPVFPGDVLDLKVEMKKRKSSFFWGEGVASVGGKVSVYADLLAHITFKK
;
A
#
# COMPACT_ATOMS: atom_id res chain seq x y z
N MET A 1 36.26 -11.69 -7.98
CA MET A 1 34.97 -11.59 -8.67
C MET A 1 33.91 -11.11 -7.68
N LYS A 2 33.73 -9.79 -7.55
CA LYS A 2 32.64 -9.21 -6.76
C LYS A 2 31.42 -9.15 -7.69
N LYS A 3 30.32 -9.80 -7.32
CA LYS A 3 29.07 -9.70 -8.06
C LYS A 3 28.49 -8.32 -7.81
N ASP A 4 28.60 -7.45 -8.81
CA ASP A 4 27.89 -6.18 -8.83
C ASP A 4 26.39 -6.47 -8.74
N THR A 5 25.81 -6.06 -7.61
CA THR A 5 24.38 -6.17 -7.37
C THR A 5 23.75 -5.06 -8.23
N LYS A 6 23.15 -5.44 -9.36
CA LYS A 6 22.43 -4.50 -10.22
C LYS A 6 21.38 -3.79 -9.37
N VAL A 7 21.61 -2.51 -9.08
CA VAL A 7 20.62 -1.63 -8.49
C VAL A 7 19.45 -1.58 -9.46
N GLY A 8 18.27 -2.01 -9.01
CA GLY A 8 17.06 -2.07 -9.80
C GLY A 8 16.71 -0.72 -10.44
N THR A 9 16.05 -0.75 -11.59
CA THR A 9 15.64 0.46 -12.30
C THR A 9 14.66 1.24 -11.43
N VAL A 10 15.02 2.48 -11.06
CA VAL A 10 14.14 3.38 -10.32
C VAL A 10 13.26 4.13 -11.33
N ASN A 11 11.98 3.78 -11.40
CA ASN A 11 11.01 4.57 -12.15
C ASN A 11 10.58 5.75 -11.28
N ASN A 12 11.29 6.87 -11.43
CA ASN A 12 11.06 8.08 -10.63
C ASN A 12 9.80 8.81 -11.10
N PHE A 13 8.61 8.35 -10.71
CA PHE A 13 7.37 9.10 -10.86
C PHE A 13 6.49 8.97 -9.61
N ALA A 14 5.97 10.11 -9.16
CA ALA A 14 4.97 10.16 -8.10
C ALA A 14 3.57 10.13 -8.72
N LEU A 15 2.67 9.31 -8.18
CA LEU A 15 1.25 9.33 -8.54
C LEU A 15 0.46 10.13 -7.51
N GLY A 16 -0.27 11.13 -7.99
CA GLY A 16 -1.27 11.82 -7.19
C GLY A 16 -2.60 11.09 -7.13
N ILE A 17 -3.51 11.60 -6.30
CA ILE A 17 -4.82 11.00 -6.03
C ILE A 17 -5.66 10.73 -7.30
N GLN A 18 -5.58 11.59 -8.32
CA GLN A 18 -6.35 11.41 -9.56
C GLN A 18 -5.84 10.21 -10.37
N ASP A 19 -4.53 9.95 -10.34
CA ASP A 19 -3.96 8.80 -11.03
C ASP A 19 -4.22 7.52 -10.24
N ILE A 20 -4.11 7.56 -8.92
CA ILE A 20 -4.50 6.44 -8.04
C ILE A 20 -5.95 6.00 -8.32
N LYS A 21 -6.89 6.94 -8.42
CA LYS A 21 -8.31 6.63 -8.74
C LYS A 21 -8.50 5.96 -10.10
N LYS A 22 -7.59 6.20 -11.07
CA LYS A 22 -7.60 5.49 -12.36
C LYS A 22 -7.03 4.07 -12.26
N ARG A 23 -6.17 3.81 -11.27
CA ARG A 23 -5.44 2.54 -11.09
C ARG A 23 -6.15 1.53 -10.17
N ILE A 24 -6.86 1.98 -9.14
CA ILE A 24 -7.58 1.12 -8.20
C ILE A 24 -9.07 1.51 -8.08
N PRO A 25 -9.96 0.55 -7.75
CA PRO A 25 -11.40 0.79 -7.73
C PRO A 25 -11.91 1.56 -6.49
N HIS A 26 -11.13 1.60 -5.40
CA HIS A 26 -11.53 2.22 -4.12
C HIS A 26 -11.91 3.69 -4.26
N ARG A 27 -12.95 4.12 -3.56
CA ARG A 27 -13.47 5.50 -3.51
C ARG A 27 -13.80 5.86 -2.07
N TYR A 28 -14.09 7.14 -1.83
CA TYR A 28 -14.56 7.61 -0.52
C TYR A 28 -15.75 6.76 -0.02
N PRO A 29 -15.80 6.40 1.27
CA PRO A 29 -14.86 6.73 2.36
C PRO A 29 -13.74 5.69 2.55
N PHE A 30 -13.42 4.87 1.54
CA PHE A 30 -12.56 3.69 1.66
C PHE A 30 -11.31 3.72 0.76
N LEU A 31 -10.95 4.86 0.17
CA LEU A 31 -9.67 5.04 -0.51
C LEU A 31 -8.64 5.54 0.50
N MET A 32 -7.66 4.70 0.83
CA MET A 32 -6.75 4.87 1.98
C MET A 32 -5.30 5.19 1.57
N VAL A 33 -5.07 5.59 0.32
CA VAL A 33 -3.76 5.98 -0.19
C VAL A 33 -3.89 7.29 -0.96
N ASP A 34 -3.16 8.32 -0.54
CA ASP A 34 -3.23 9.66 -1.11
C ASP A 34 -2.19 9.89 -2.21
N ARG A 35 -1.03 9.25 -2.08
CA ARG A 35 0.12 9.43 -2.98
C ARG A 35 0.95 8.17 -3.07
N VAL A 36 1.39 7.80 -4.28
CA VAL A 36 2.50 6.87 -4.48
C VAL A 36 3.76 7.71 -4.68
N ILE A 37 4.77 7.48 -3.86
CA ILE A 37 6.05 8.20 -3.88
C ILE A 37 6.98 7.58 -4.92
N ASN A 38 7.09 6.24 -4.91
CA ASN A 38 7.96 5.52 -5.81
C ASN A 38 7.53 4.06 -5.95
N VAL A 39 7.81 3.46 -7.11
CA VAL A 39 7.76 2.01 -7.30
C VAL A 39 9.08 1.56 -7.90
N MET A 40 9.83 0.77 -7.13
CA MET A 40 11.12 0.23 -7.55
C MET A 40 10.93 -1.19 -8.08
N GLU A 41 11.53 -1.47 -9.24
CA GLU A 41 11.50 -2.79 -9.88
C GLU A 41 12.88 -3.46 -9.76
N LYS A 42 12.92 -4.73 -9.30
CA LYS A 42 14.16 -5.52 -9.37
C LYS A 42 14.49 -5.90 -10.80
N GLN A 43 13.47 -6.21 -11.60
CA GLN A 43 13.57 -6.46 -13.04
C GLN A 43 12.44 -5.71 -13.76
N PRO A 44 12.71 -5.01 -14.87
CA PRO A 44 11.69 -4.26 -15.59
C PRO A 44 10.50 -5.14 -16.01
N GLY A 45 9.29 -4.72 -15.68
CA GLY A 45 8.05 -5.44 -16.03
C GLY A 45 7.73 -6.63 -15.13
N GLU A 46 8.59 -7.00 -14.19
CA GLU A 46 8.30 -8.04 -13.21
C GLU A 46 7.67 -7.44 -11.96
N VAL A 47 6.49 -7.94 -11.57
CA VAL A 47 5.79 -7.50 -10.35
C VAL A 47 6.42 -8.10 -9.09
N VAL A 48 6.92 -9.34 -9.16
CA VAL A 48 7.57 -9.99 -8.02
C VAL A 48 8.90 -9.28 -7.74
N GLY A 49 9.13 -8.94 -6.47
CA GLY A 49 10.25 -8.14 -6.05
C GLY A 49 10.07 -6.63 -6.20
N ARG A 50 8.93 -6.15 -6.73
CA ARG A 50 8.62 -4.70 -6.71
C ARG A 50 8.42 -4.22 -5.28
N VAL A 51 8.85 -2.98 -5.05
CA VAL A 51 8.63 -2.27 -3.79
C VAL A 51 7.88 -0.97 -4.08
N CYS A 52 6.69 -0.84 -3.51
CA CYS A 52 5.89 0.38 -3.56
C CYS A 52 6.09 1.17 -2.27
N LEU A 53 6.37 2.46 -2.43
CA LEU A 53 6.39 3.46 -1.36
C LEU A 53 5.22 4.41 -1.58
N ALA A 54 4.32 4.50 -0.62
CA ALA A 54 3.12 5.32 -0.70
C ALA A 54 2.84 6.03 0.63
N GLN A 55 1.91 6.97 0.64
CA GLN A 55 1.54 7.74 1.82
C GLN A 55 0.03 7.86 1.95
N LYS A 56 -0.42 7.88 3.20
CA LYS A 56 -1.76 8.29 3.63
C LYS A 56 -1.61 9.41 4.66
N ASN A 57 -2.23 10.55 4.41
CA ASN A 57 -2.39 11.58 5.41
C ASN A 57 -3.52 11.19 6.36
N VAL A 58 -3.32 11.43 7.65
CA VAL A 58 -4.32 11.16 8.68
C VAL A 58 -4.86 12.48 9.18
N THR A 59 -6.15 12.74 8.98
CA THR A 59 -6.78 14.00 9.38
C THR A 59 -7.97 13.74 10.28
N GLY A 60 -8.16 14.60 11.29
CA GLY A 60 -9.30 14.50 12.20
C GLY A 60 -10.66 14.65 11.51
N ASN A 61 -10.66 15.13 10.26
CA ASN A 61 -11.86 15.26 9.42
C ASN A 61 -12.20 13.98 8.63
N GLU A 62 -11.67 12.81 9.03
CA GLU A 62 -12.04 11.53 8.45
C GLU A 62 -13.22 10.89 9.21
N PRO A 63 -14.19 10.27 8.51
CA PRO A 63 -15.47 9.86 9.10
C PRO A 63 -15.34 8.79 10.20
N PHE A 64 -14.25 8.03 10.23
CA PHE A 64 -14.07 7.00 11.26
C PHE A 64 -13.64 7.58 12.62
N PHE A 65 -13.15 8.82 12.69
CA PHE A 65 -12.74 9.41 13.97
C PHE A 65 -13.93 9.80 14.85
N GLU A 66 -15.11 10.06 14.27
CA GLU A 66 -16.35 10.31 15.04
C GLU A 66 -16.69 9.13 15.96
N GLY A 67 -16.36 7.91 15.55
CA GLY A 67 -16.63 6.68 16.30
C GLY A 67 -15.42 6.01 16.93
N HIS A 68 -14.19 6.45 16.62
CA HIS A 68 -12.98 5.72 17.02
C HIS A 68 -11.84 6.64 17.48
N PHE A 69 -11.90 7.21 18.68
CA PHE A 69 -13.04 7.25 19.61
C PHE A 69 -13.38 8.73 19.88
N PRO A 70 -14.63 9.07 20.26
CA PRO A 70 -15.06 10.47 20.40
C PRO A 70 -14.09 11.40 21.16
N ASP A 71 -13.52 10.94 22.27
CA ASP A 71 -12.58 11.73 23.09
C ASP A 71 -11.09 11.33 22.93
N ALA A 72 -10.81 10.35 22.06
CA ALA A 72 -9.48 9.80 21.82
C ALA A 72 -9.37 9.34 20.37
N PRO A 73 -9.30 10.27 19.40
CA PRO A 73 -9.30 9.93 17.98
C PRO A 73 -8.03 9.16 17.62
N VAL A 74 -8.18 7.89 17.23
CA VAL A 74 -7.07 7.02 16.82
C VAL A 74 -7.45 6.29 15.56
N MET A 75 -6.56 6.22 14.56
CA MET A 75 -6.89 5.55 13.30
C MET A 75 -7.10 4.04 13.58
N PRO A 76 -8.23 3.43 13.16
CA PRO A 76 -8.45 2.01 13.35
C PRO A 76 -7.31 1.19 12.69
N GLY A 77 -6.71 0.28 13.45
CA GLY A 77 -5.59 -0.54 12.95
C GLY A 77 -5.96 -1.34 11.69
N VAL A 78 -7.21 -1.79 11.57
CA VAL A 78 -7.71 -2.48 10.38
C VAL A 78 -7.73 -1.59 9.14
N LEU A 79 -7.92 -0.27 9.28
CA LEU A 79 -7.82 0.66 8.16
C LEU A 79 -6.37 0.94 7.76
N ILE A 80 -5.42 0.76 8.69
CA ILE A 80 -3.99 0.76 8.35
C ILE A 80 -3.66 -0.47 7.50
N LEU A 81 -4.19 -1.65 7.86
CA LEU A 81 -4.03 -2.87 7.04
C LEU A 81 -4.66 -2.70 5.65
N GLU A 82 -5.84 -2.09 5.56
CA GLU A 82 -6.47 -1.72 4.30
C GLU A 82 -5.55 -0.79 3.46
N ALA A 83 -4.97 0.25 4.08
CA ALA A 83 -4.03 1.14 3.41
C ALA A 83 -2.81 0.39 2.86
N ILE A 84 -2.23 -0.53 3.65
CA ILE A 84 -1.13 -1.41 3.20
C ILE A 84 -1.58 -2.26 2.01
N ALA A 85 -2.78 -2.84 2.04
CA ALA A 85 -3.27 -3.65 0.93
C ALA A 85 -3.52 -2.85 -0.35
N GLN A 86 -4.05 -1.63 -0.25
CA GLN A 86 -4.19 -0.71 -1.38
C GLN A 86 -2.83 -0.29 -1.93
N ALA A 87 -1.83 -0.04 -1.07
CA ALA A 87 -0.46 0.20 -1.52
C ALA A 87 0.15 -1.03 -2.21
N GLY A 88 -0.16 -2.24 -1.75
CA GLY A 88 0.21 -3.49 -2.41
C GLY A 88 -0.45 -3.65 -3.79
N ALA A 89 -1.72 -3.31 -3.90
CA ALA A 89 -2.43 -3.25 -5.18
C ALA A 89 -1.79 -2.23 -6.14
N LEU A 90 -1.44 -1.04 -5.65
CA LEU A 90 -0.71 -0.03 -6.41
C LEU A 90 0.70 -0.51 -6.83
N CYS A 91 1.37 -1.33 -6.03
CA CYS A 91 2.62 -1.99 -6.41
C CYS A 91 2.49 -2.81 -7.70
N CYS A 92 1.31 -3.40 -7.93
CA CYS A 92 1.00 -4.21 -9.10
C CYS A 92 0.55 -3.41 -10.33
N CYS A 93 0.12 -2.15 -10.19
CA CYS A 93 -0.54 -1.41 -11.28
C CYS A 93 -0.13 0.06 -11.46
N ALA A 94 0.82 0.57 -10.67
CA ALA A 94 1.25 1.96 -10.76
C ALA A 94 2.20 2.23 -11.93
N VAL A 95 2.97 1.24 -12.39
CA VAL A 95 3.96 1.43 -13.46
C VAL A 95 3.27 1.60 -14.81
N LYS A 96 3.83 2.46 -15.66
CA LYS A 96 3.29 2.72 -17.00
C LYS A 96 3.24 1.42 -17.82
N GLY A 97 2.08 1.14 -18.39
CA GLY A 97 1.83 -0.10 -19.14
C GLY A 97 1.12 -1.17 -18.31
N ASP A 98 1.17 -1.08 -16.98
CA ASP A 98 0.39 -2.01 -16.15
C ASP A 98 -1.11 -1.73 -16.28
N PRO A 99 -1.95 -2.79 -16.37
CA PRO A 99 -3.39 -2.64 -16.41
C PRO A 99 -3.93 -2.17 -15.05
N PRO A 100 -4.95 -1.30 -15.02
CA PRO A 100 -5.65 -0.96 -13.78
C PRO A 100 -6.27 -2.20 -13.11
N ILE A 101 -6.38 -2.15 -11.79
CA ILE A 101 -7.08 -3.17 -11.02
C ILE A 101 -8.59 -2.97 -11.17
N GLU A 102 -9.30 -4.08 -11.43
CA GLU A 102 -10.75 -4.14 -11.46
C GLU A 102 -11.30 -4.43 -10.07
N ARG A 103 -10.80 -5.48 -9.40
CA ARG A 103 -11.18 -5.86 -8.03
C ARG A 103 -9.98 -6.32 -7.22
N LEU A 104 -10.01 -5.99 -5.93
CA LEU A 104 -9.08 -6.43 -4.90
C LEU A 104 -9.90 -7.08 -3.78
N PHE A 105 -9.53 -8.29 -3.38
CA PHE A 105 -10.10 -8.94 -2.20
C PHE A 105 -8.97 -9.41 -1.29
N PHE A 106 -9.09 -9.15 0.01
CA PHE A 106 -8.30 -9.87 1.00
C PHE A 106 -8.65 -11.35 0.95
N ALA A 107 -7.62 -12.18 0.83
CA ALA A 107 -7.74 -13.63 0.91
C ALA A 107 -7.01 -14.18 2.14
N GLY A 108 -6.10 -13.41 2.75
CA GLY A 108 -5.45 -13.76 4.01
C GLY A 108 -4.59 -12.63 4.57
N LEU A 109 -4.35 -12.70 5.87
CA LEU A 109 -3.46 -11.83 6.62
C LEU A 109 -2.67 -12.69 7.60
N ASP A 110 -1.35 -12.63 7.51
CA ASP A 110 -0.44 -13.38 8.36
C ASP A 110 0.53 -12.42 9.08
N ASN A 111 1.09 -12.87 10.20
CA ASN A 111 2.11 -12.14 10.96
C ASN A 111 1.78 -10.67 11.32
N VAL A 112 0.49 -10.33 11.42
CA VAL A 112 0.03 -8.97 11.73
C VAL A 112 0.47 -8.58 13.14
N ARG A 113 1.05 -7.39 13.28
CA ARG A 113 1.26 -6.74 14.59
C ARG A 113 0.98 -5.25 14.53
N PHE A 114 0.25 -4.76 15.53
CA PHE A 114 0.06 -3.34 15.82
C PHE A 114 1.08 -2.94 16.89
N LYS A 115 1.95 -1.98 16.57
CA LYS A 115 3.11 -1.59 17.38
C LYS A 115 2.96 -0.21 18.01
N ALA A 116 2.32 0.72 17.30
CA ALA A 116 2.04 2.06 17.78
C ALA A 116 0.71 2.58 17.20
N PRO A 117 -0.07 3.35 17.99
CA PRO A 117 -1.25 4.04 17.48
C PRO A 117 -0.87 5.12 16.46
N VAL A 118 -1.83 5.51 15.63
CA VAL A 118 -1.70 6.57 14.62
C VAL A 118 -2.82 7.58 14.86
N PHE A 119 -2.50 8.86 14.85
CA PHE A 119 -3.37 9.95 15.28
C PHE A 119 -3.62 10.97 14.15
N PRO A 120 -4.68 11.79 14.25
CA PRO A 120 -4.83 12.98 13.41
C PRO A 120 -3.57 13.84 13.38
N GLY A 121 -3.14 14.25 12.19
CA GLY A 121 -1.90 15.00 11.95
C GLY A 121 -0.72 14.14 11.50
N ASP A 122 -0.78 12.82 11.69
CA ASP A 122 0.27 11.91 11.22
C ASP A 122 0.28 11.77 9.69
N VAL A 123 1.48 11.53 9.16
CA VAL A 123 1.68 11.01 7.81
C VAL A 123 2.07 9.56 7.93
N LEU A 124 1.20 8.68 7.43
CA LEU A 124 1.41 7.24 7.44
C LEU A 124 2.17 6.84 6.18
N ASP A 125 3.46 6.54 6.34
CA ASP A 125 4.31 6.01 5.29
C ASP A 125 4.03 4.52 5.11
N LEU A 126 3.73 4.11 3.89
CA LEU A 126 3.40 2.74 3.50
C LEU A 126 4.52 2.19 2.62
N LYS A 127 5.08 1.04 3.01
CA LYS A 127 6.04 0.29 2.21
C LYS A 127 5.51 -1.12 1.99
N VAL A 128 5.41 -1.54 0.74
CA VAL A 128 4.97 -2.90 0.40
C VAL A 128 5.92 -3.52 -0.61
N GLU A 129 6.45 -4.71 -0.31
CA GLU A 129 7.21 -5.53 -1.25
C GLU A 129 6.34 -6.70 -1.74
N MET A 130 6.23 -6.89 -3.05
CA MET A 130 5.59 -8.10 -3.61
C MET A 130 6.55 -9.28 -3.56
N LYS A 131 6.15 -10.34 -2.85
CA LYS A 131 7.01 -11.51 -2.61
C LYS A 131 6.72 -12.64 -3.58
N LYS A 132 5.46 -12.81 -3.98
CA LYS A 132 5.03 -13.93 -4.81
C LYS A 132 3.77 -13.58 -5.57
N ARG A 133 3.64 -14.17 -6.75
CA ARG A 133 2.41 -14.19 -7.54
C ARG A 133 2.13 -15.61 -8.00
N LYS A 134 0.88 -16.04 -7.92
CA LYS A 134 0.40 -17.30 -8.51
C LYS A 134 -1.00 -17.05 -9.08
N SER A 135 -1.13 -17.08 -10.40
CA SER A 135 -2.38 -16.70 -11.09
C SER A 135 -2.82 -15.29 -10.65
N SER A 136 -4.05 -15.14 -10.18
CA SER A 136 -4.65 -13.92 -9.64
C SER A 136 -4.36 -13.69 -8.14
N PHE A 137 -3.58 -14.55 -7.49
CA PHE A 137 -3.20 -14.39 -6.09
C PHE A 137 -1.82 -13.75 -5.95
N PHE A 138 -1.72 -12.78 -5.05
CA PHE A 138 -0.54 -11.98 -4.78
C PHE A 138 -0.23 -12.03 -3.29
N TRP A 139 1.04 -12.25 -2.97
CA TRP A 139 1.57 -12.18 -1.61
C TRP A 139 2.50 -10.97 -1.50
N GLY A 140 2.30 -10.17 -0.46
CA GLY A 140 3.12 -9.00 -0.18
C GLY A 140 3.48 -8.89 1.29
N GLU A 141 4.64 -8.32 1.58
CA GLU A 141 5.04 -7.91 2.91
C GLU A 141 4.83 -6.40 3.03
N GLY A 142 4.10 -5.97 4.04
CA GLY A 142 3.66 -4.60 4.21
C GLY A 142 4.04 -4.01 5.55
N VAL A 143 4.52 -2.76 5.55
CA VAL A 143 4.85 -1.99 6.74
C VAL A 143 4.22 -0.60 6.62
N ALA A 144 3.59 -0.17 7.71
CA ALA A 144 3.14 1.21 7.89
C ALA A 144 3.90 1.84 9.06
N SER A 145 4.42 3.06 8.86
CA SER A 145 5.21 3.79 9.85
C SER A 145 4.84 5.27 9.89
N VAL A 146 5.06 5.91 11.04
CA VAL A 146 4.96 7.37 11.22
C VAL A 146 6.30 7.88 11.72
N GLY A 147 6.90 8.84 11.01
CA GLY A 147 8.20 9.40 11.39
C GLY A 147 9.30 8.34 11.53
N GLY A 148 9.27 7.31 10.68
CA GLY A 148 10.21 6.19 10.70
C GLY A 148 9.98 5.13 11.80
N LYS A 149 8.99 5.33 12.70
CA LYS A 149 8.62 4.33 13.71
C LYS A 149 7.50 3.45 13.17
N VAL A 150 7.67 2.13 13.25
CA VAL A 150 6.67 1.17 12.77
C VAL A 150 5.40 1.23 13.61
N SER A 151 4.27 1.45 12.96
CA SER A 151 2.93 1.39 13.57
C SER A 151 2.26 0.04 13.31
N VAL A 152 2.37 -0.50 12.09
CA VAL A 152 1.81 -1.81 11.72
C VAL A 152 2.75 -2.52 10.76
N TYR A 153 2.84 -3.85 10.87
CA TYR A 153 3.32 -4.69 9.77
C TYR A 153 2.43 -5.91 9.61
N ALA A 154 2.38 -6.45 8.40
CA ALA A 154 1.61 -7.62 8.05
C ALA A 154 2.11 -8.26 6.75
N ASP A 155 1.91 -9.58 6.65
CA ASP A 155 2.00 -10.31 5.40
C ASP A 155 0.59 -10.41 4.82
N LEU A 156 0.44 -10.03 3.56
CA LEU A 156 -0.83 -9.94 2.87
C LEU A 156 -0.95 -11.06 1.84
N LEU A 157 -2.14 -11.65 1.77
CA LEU A 157 -2.58 -12.45 0.62
C LEU A 157 -3.83 -11.80 0.02
N ALA A 158 -3.74 -11.43 -1.25
CA ALA A 158 -4.82 -10.80 -1.98
C ALA A 158 -5.16 -11.54 -3.28
N HIS A 159 -6.44 -11.57 -3.62
CA HIS A 159 -6.91 -11.93 -4.95
C HIS A 159 -7.18 -10.65 -5.76
N ILE A 160 -6.47 -10.49 -6.88
CA ILE A 160 -6.51 -9.27 -7.71
C ILE A 160 -6.94 -9.63 -9.12
N THR A 161 -7.97 -8.95 -9.63
CA THR A 161 -8.33 -8.96 -11.05
C THR A 161 -8.01 -7.62 -11.69
N PHE A 162 -7.66 -7.65 -12.98
CA PHE A 162 -7.28 -6.47 -13.75
C PHE A 162 -8.34 -6.18 -14.81
N LYS A 163 -8.49 -4.89 -15.16
CA LYS A 163 -9.35 -4.49 -16.28
C LYS A 163 -8.77 -5.05 -17.58
N LYS A 164 -9.67 -5.49 -18.47
CA LYS A 164 -9.34 -5.89 -19.83
C LYS A 164 -9.03 -4.67 -20.69
#